data_AF-A0A1W9R6W0-F1
#
_entry.id   AF-A0A1W9R6W0-F1
#
_cell.length_a   1.000
_cell.length_b   1.000
_cell.length_c   1.000
_cell.angle_alpha   90.00
_cell.angle_beta   90.00
_cell.angle_gamma   90.00
#
_symmetry.space_group_name_H-M   'P 1'
#
loop_
_entity.id
_entity.type
_entity.pdbx_description
1 polymer ?
#
loop_
_entity_poly.entity_id
_entity_poly.type
_entity_poly.pdbx_seq_one_letter_code
_entity_poly.pdbx_strand_id
1 'polypeptide(L)' 'MAIDDGEVLTGHLPKRKMKLVQAWIEIHQEELLANWILAIRGEQLFRIVPLK' A
#
# COMPACT_ATOMS: atom_id res chain seq x y z
N MET A 1 3.68 11.05 -0.17
CA MET A 1 4.24 10.14 -1.19
C MET A 1 3.10 9.24 -1.66
N ALA A 2 3.07 8.77 -2.91
CA ALA A 2 1.96 7.95 -3.42
C ALA A 2 1.66 6.67 -2.61
N ILE A 3 2.60 6.26 -1.75
CA ILE A 3 2.42 5.13 -0.84
C ILE A 3 1.48 5.44 0.34
N ASP A 4 1.28 6.72 0.67
CA ASP A 4 0.48 7.17 1.82
C ASP A 4 -1.02 7.22 1.48
N ASP A 5 -1.35 7.60 0.24
CA ASP A 5 -2.72 7.87 -0.24
C ASP A 5 -3.19 6.89 -1.32
N GLY A 6 -2.30 6.01 -1.79
CA GLY A 6 -2.59 5.04 -2.84
C GLY A 6 -2.79 5.68 -4.21
N GLU A 7 -2.19 6.83 -4.47
CA GLU A 7 -2.23 7.47 -5.78
C GLU A 7 -1.68 6.51 -6.87
N VAL A 8 -2.42 6.41 -7.97
CA VAL A 8 -2.00 5.59 -9.11
C VAL A 8 -0.93 6.33 -9.89
N LEU A 9 0.31 5.85 -9.77
CA LEU A 9 1.42 6.38 -10.54
C LEU A 9 1.32 6.03 -12.04
N THR A 10 0.84 4.82 -12.37
CA THR A 10 0.69 4.36 -13.76
C THR A 10 -0.45 3.35 -13.89
N GLY A 11 -1.04 3.25 -15.09
CA GLY A 11 -2.07 2.27 -15.41
C GLY A 11 -3.47 2.65 -14.92
N HIS A 12 -4.34 1.66 -14.78
CA HIS A 12 -5.74 1.86 -14.43
C HIS A 12 -6.27 0.70 -13.59
N LEU A 13 -7.02 1.05 -12.54
CA LEU A 13 -7.84 0.13 -11.75
C LEU A 13 -9.31 0.51 -11.90
N PRO A 14 -10.24 -0.46 -12.07
CA PRO A 14 -11.67 -0.19 -12.02
C PRO A 14 -12.06 0.49 -10.70
N LYS A 15 -12.95 1.48 -10.76
CA LYS A 15 -13.35 2.31 -9.60
C LYS A 15 -13.70 1.49 -8.34
N ARG A 16 -14.38 0.35 -8.49
CA ARG A 16 -14.73 -0.53 -7.36
C ARG A 16 -13.50 -1.18 -6.72
N LYS A 17 -12.52 -1.60 -7.52
CA LYS A 17 -11.26 -2.18 -7.00
C LYS A 17 -10.39 -1.12 -6.36
N MET A 18 -10.35 0.09 -6.93
CA MET A 18 -9.62 1.22 -6.36
C MET A 18 -10.05 1.50 -4.91
N LYS A 19 -11.37 1.55 -4.66
CA LYS A 19 -11.90 1.78 -3.31
C LYS A 19 -11.45 0.71 -2.29
N LEU A 20 -11.34 -0.55 -2.72
CA LEU A 20 -10.86 -1.63 -1.84
C LEU A 20 -9.37 -1.44 -1.52
N VAL A 21 -8.56 -1.07 -2.52
CA VAL A 21 -7.13 -0.79 -2.33
C VAL A 21 -6.93 0.41 -1.41
N GLN A 22 -7.67 1.50 -1.62
CA GLN A 22 -7.60 2.69 -0.77
C GLN A 22 -8.00 2.39 0.67
N ALA A 23 -9.09 1.64 0.88
CA ALA A 23 -9.49 1.22 2.22
C ALA A 23 -8.43 0.34 2.89
N TRP A 24 -7.78 -0.54 2.13
CA TRP A 24 -6.68 -1.36 2.63
C TRP A 24 -5.45 -0.51 3.00
N ILE A 25 -5.08 0.47 2.18
CA ILE A 25 -3.98 1.40 2.47
C ILE A 25 -4.25 2.20 3.75
N GLU A 26 -5.47 2.72 3.90
CA GLU A 26 -5.88 3.46 5.10
C GLU A 26 -5.72 2.64 6.38
N ILE A 27 -6.10 1.35 6.35
CA ILE A 27 -6.00 0.45 7.50
C ILE A 27 -4.53 0.09 7.81
N HIS A 28 -3.67 0.02 6.79
CA HIS A 28 -2.31 -0.52 6.88
C HIS A 28 -1.21 0.53 6.65
N GLN A 29 -1.52 1.82 6.84
CA GLN A 29 -0.61 2.92 6.52
C GLN A 29 0.75 2.78 7.22
N GLU A 30 0.74 2.50 8.53
CA GLU A 30 1.97 2.36 9.32
C GLU A 30 2.81 1.17 8.86
N GLU A 31 2.16 0.05 8.54
CA GLU A 31 2.81 -1.17 8.05
C GLU A 31 3.44 -0.96 6.67
N LEU A 32 2.75 -0.23 5.78
CA LEU A 32 3.26 0.15 4.46
C LEU A 32 4.49 1.05 4.57
N LEU A 33 4.47 2.02 5.49
CA LEU A 33 5.61 2.90 5.73
C LEU A 33 6.82 2.14 6.29
N ALA A 34 6.59 1.24 7.24
CA ALA A 34 7.64 0.39 7.79
C ALA A 34 8.26 -0.49 6.69
N ASN A 35 7.44 -1.14 5.87
CA ASN A 35 7.91 -1.92 4.73
C ASN A 35 8.64 -1.07 3.69
N TRP A 36 8.23 0.18 3.46
CA TRP A 36 8.97 1.09 2.58
C TRP A 36 10.38 1.37 3.09
N ILE A 37 10.53 1.64 4.38
CA ILE A 37 11.84 1.88 5.01
C ILE A 37 12.73 0.63 4.91
N LEU A 38 12.17 -0.56 5.12
CA LEU A 38 12.90 -1.82 4.94
C LEU A 38 13.31 -2.02 3.47
N ALA A 39 12.41 -1.74 2.53
CA ALA A 39 12.66 -1.90 1.10
C ALA A 39 13.83 -1.02 0.61
N ILE A 40 13.87 0.26 1.01
CA ILE A 40 14.98 1.16 0.60
C ILE A 40 16.33 0.77 1.23
N ARG A 41 16.32 -0.01 2.31
CA ARG A 41 17.53 -0.56 2.96
C ARG A 41 17.92 -1.94 2.42
N GLY A 42 17.10 -2.54 1.56
CA GLY A 42 17.30 -3.90 1.05
C GLY A 42 17.05 -4.99 2.11
N GLU A 43 16.27 -4.67 3.14
CA GLU A 43 15.93 -5.59 4.23
C GLU A 43 14.69 -6.44 3.90
N GLN A 44 14.49 -7.51 4.67
CA GLN A 44 13.34 -8.40 4.49
C GLN A 44 12.03 -7.71 4.88
N LEU A 45 11.06 -7.72 3.96
CA LEU A 45 9.71 -7.22 4.20
C LEU A 45 8.89 -8.21 5.02
N PHE A 46 7.87 -7.70 5.71
CA PHE A 46 6.87 -8.53 6.37
C PHE A 46 5.54 -8.52 5.62
N ARG A 47 4.76 -9.59 5.81
CA ARG A 47 3.45 -9.74 5.17
C ARG A 47 2.41 -8.86 5.85
N ILE A 48 1.78 -7.99 5.08
CA ILE A 48 0.60 -7.23 5.50
C ILE A 48 -0.65 -8.07 5.18
N VAL A 49 -1.59 -8.14 6.12
CA VAL A 49 -2.81 -8.94 5.94
C VAL A 49 -3.71 -8.31 4.87
N PRO A 50 -4.36 -9.10 4.01
CA PRO A 50 -5.27 -8.56 2.99
C PRO A 50 -6.60 -8.10 3.60
N LEU A 51 -7.31 -7.23 2.88
CA LEU A 51 -8.68 -6.82 3.23
C LEU A 51 -9.62 -8.04 3.19
N LYS A 52 -10.48 -8.19 4.22
CA LYS A 52 -11.48 -9.27 4.34
C LYS A 52 -12.76 -8.97 3.58
#